data_AF-A0A401QA90-F1
#
_entry.id   AF-A0A401QA90-F1
#
_cell.length_a   1.000
_cell.length_b   1.000
_cell.length_c   1.000
_cell.angle_alpha   90.00
_cell.angle_beta   90.00
_cell.angle_gamma   90.00
#
_symmetry.space_group_name_H-M   'P 1'
#
loop_
_entity.id
_entity.type
_entity.pdbx_description
1 polymer ?
#
loop_
_entity_poly.entity_id
_entity_poly.type
_entity_poly.pdbx_seq_one_letter_code
_entity_poly.pdbx_strand_id
1 'polypeptide(L)'
;MQDLALSSADSPLLLPTGESVSFTVQVRQVEDYPVDIYYLMDLSFSMNDDLKTIGNLGTKIANEMKKLTSKLQLGFGAFVDKPLSPYMYITTENEIANPCQRVHIPCAPMFGYRNVLKLTEEVSKFNEEVIKQKVSRNRDTPEGGMDAILQAAVCNSPEANISNLTVTPNRSEPALLPGLNLGLSHHVWWCFDYEIIEETRIYKPK
;
A
#
# COMPACT_ATOMS: atom_id res chain seq x y z
N MET A 1 -4.66 -15.57 -3.04
CA MET A 1 -4.28 -16.90 -3.57
C MET A 1 -5.32 -17.88 -3.01
N GLN A 2 -6.15 -18.48 -3.86
CA GLN A 2 -7.18 -19.43 -3.39
C GLN A 2 -6.49 -20.72 -2.93
N ASP A 3 -6.90 -21.33 -1.81
CA ASP A 3 -6.42 -22.68 -1.50
C ASP A 3 -6.93 -23.63 -2.56
N LEU A 4 -5.96 -24.27 -3.21
CA LEU A 4 -6.16 -25.41 -4.04
C LEU A 4 -6.03 -26.63 -3.12
N ALA A 5 -7.11 -27.37 -2.94
CA ALA A 5 -6.99 -28.67 -2.30
C ALA A 5 -6.33 -29.61 -3.32
N LEU A 6 -5.06 -29.91 -3.05
CA LEU A 6 -4.27 -30.90 -3.78
C LEU A 6 -4.60 -32.27 -3.20
N SER A 7 -5.00 -33.21 -4.06
CA SER A 7 -5.00 -34.62 -3.68
C SER A 7 -3.94 -35.36 -4.48
N SER A 8 -3.01 -35.95 -3.73
CA SER A 8 -2.03 -36.93 -4.20
C SER A 8 -1.98 -38.05 -3.18
N ALA A 9 -1.72 -39.28 -3.62
CA ALA A 9 -1.37 -40.35 -2.67
C ALA A 9 0.01 -40.01 -2.07
N ASP A 10 0.11 -39.96 -0.74
CA ASP A 10 1.38 -39.79 -0.01
C ASP A 10 2.24 -41.07 -0.13
N SER A 11 2.71 -41.33 -1.35
CA SER A 11 3.54 -42.48 -1.68
C SER A 11 4.88 -41.97 -2.22
N PRO A 12 6.02 -42.43 -1.66
CA PRO A 12 7.33 -42.00 -2.11
C PRO A 12 7.53 -42.38 -3.58
N LEU A 13 7.89 -41.40 -4.41
CA LEU A 13 8.18 -41.60 -5.82
C LEU A 13 9.58 -42.20 -5.97
N LEU A 14 9.64 -43.46 -6.43
CA LEU A 14 10.91 -44.11 -6.78
C LEU A 14 11.29 -43.74 -8.21
N LEU A 15 12.49 -43.20 -8.40
CA LEU A 15 13.03 -42.76 -9.70
C LEU A 15 14.23 -43.63 -10.09
N PRO A 16 14.07 -44.57 -11.04
CA PRO A 16 15.20 -45.32 -11.60
C PRO A 16 16.16 -44.41 -12.38
N THR A 17 17.46 -44.71 -12.34
CA THR A 17 18.49 -43.90 -13.02
C THR A 17 18.26 -43.87 -14.52
N GLY A 18 18.04 -42.68 -15.07
CA GLY A 18 17.85 -42.46 -16.52
C GLY A 18 16.40 -42.57 -17.00
N GLU A 19 15.43 -42.81 -16.11
CA GLU A 19 14.01 -42.85 -16.46
C GLU A 19 13.25 -41.60 -16.01
N SER A 20 12.21 -41.25 -16.77
CA SER A 20 11.25 -40.21 -16.41
C SER A 20 9.97 -40.86 -15.88
N VAL A 21 9.45 -40.35 -14.77
CA VAL A 21 8.19 -40.82 -14.18
C VAL A 21 7.16 -39.69 -14.23
N SER A 22 5.94 -40.03 -14.66
CA SER A 22 4.79 -39.12 -14.64
C SER A 22 3.84 -39.50 -13.51
N PHE A 23 3.31 -38.51 -12.81
CA PHE A 23 2.27 -38.67 -11.81
C PHE A 23 1.17 -37.62 -12.01
N THR A 24 -0.04 -37.93 -11.55
CA THR A 24 -1.20 -37.07 -11.71
C THR A 24 -1.50 -36.35 -10.40
N VAL A 25 -1.67 -35.04 -10.47
CA VAL A 25 -2.12 -34.20 -9.36
C VAL A 25 -3.55 -33.75 -9.63
N GLN A 26 -4.45 -33.97 -8.69
CA GLN A 26 -5.80 -33.41 -8.77
C GLN A 26 -5.88 -32.11 -7.98
N VAL A 27 -6.44 -31.09 -8.62
CA VAL A 27 -6.57 -29.75 -8.09
C VAL A 27 -8.06 -29.42 -8.04
N ARG A 28 -8.60 -29.11 -6.86
CA ARG A 28 -9.97 -28.58 -6.72
C ARG A 28 -9.95 -27.22 -6.04
N GLN A 29 -10.82 -26.33 -6.52
CA GLN A 29 -11.09 -25.06 -5.85
C GLN A 29 -11.99 -25.31 -4.63
N VAL A 30 -11.64 -24.73 -3.49
CA VAL A 30 -12.41 -24.86 -2.26
C VAL A 30 -13.52 -23.79 -2.23
N GLU A 31 -14.75 -24.21 -1.90
CA GLU A 31 -15.87 -23.29 -1.67
C GLU A 31 -15.68 -22.50 -0.36
N ASP A 32 -16.26 -21.29 -0.29
CA ASP A 32 -16.21 -20.42 0.92
C ASP A 32 -14.78 -20.10 1.41
N TYR A 33 -13.86 -19.90 0.47
CA TYR A 33 -12.47 -19.58 0.78
C TYR A 33 -12.34 -18.12 1.27
N PRO A 34 -11.54 -17.80 2.32
CA PRO A 34 -11.31 -16.43 2.74
C PRO A 34 -10.73 -15.56 1.62
N VAL A 35 -11.22 -14.33 1.53
CA VAL A 35 -10.79 -13.36 0.52
C VAL A 35 -10.44 -12.05 1.19
N ASP A 36 -9.22 -11.59 0.89
CA ASP A 36 -8.75 -10.27 1.27
C ASP A 36 -8.74 -9.38 0.02
N ILE A 37 -9.36 -8.20 0.10
CA ILE A 37 -9.33 -7.18 -0.96
C ILE A 37 -8.69 -5.92 -0.38
N TYR A 38 -7.46 -5.63 -0.81
CA TYR A 38 -6.80 -4.37 -0.51
C TYR A 38 -6.99 -3.41 -1.68
N TYR A 39 -7.84 -2.41 -1.51
CA TYR A 39 -8.15 -1.45 -2.57
C TYR A 39 -7.12 -0.33 -2.60
N LEU A 40 -6.32 -0.29 -3.66
CA LEU A 40 -5.28 0.70 -3.86
C LEU A 40 -5.75 1.78 -4.83
N MET A 41 -5.93 3.00 -4.33
CA MET A 41 -6.55 4.09 -5.06
C MET A 41 -5.56 5.18 -5.45
N ASP A 42 -5.59 5.58 -6.72
CA ASP A 42 -4.99 6.84 -7.17
C ASP A 42 -5.82 8.02 -6.62
N LEU A 43 -5.16 8.93 -5.90
CA LEU A 43 -5.75 10.17 -5.38
C LEU A 43 -5.13 11.41 -6.04
N SER A 44 -4.57 11.28 -7.23
CA SER A 44 -4.28 12.40 -8.13
C SER A 44 -5.54 13.23 -8.43
N PHE A 45 -5.35 14.44 -8.93
CA PHE A 45 -6.46 15.39 -9.12
C PHE A 45 -7.51 14.88 -10.12
N SER A 46 -7.11 14.03 -11.07
CA SER A 46 -8.00 13.37 -12.04
C SER A 46 -9.01 12.44 -11.40
N MET A 47 -8.77 11.94 -10.18
CA MET A 47 -9.60 10.93 -9.51
C MET A 47 -10.68 11.52 -8.59
N ASN A 48 -10.93 12.84 -8.68
CA ASN A 48 -11.79 13.57 -7.75
C ASN A 48 -13.28 13.19 -7.86
N ASP A 49 -13.77 12.89 -9.05
CA ASP A 49 -15.13 12.37 -9.26
C ASP A 49 -15.25 10.88 -8.95
N ASP A 50 -14.20 10.09 -9.22
CA ASP A 50 -14.14 8.67 -8.85
C ASP A 50 -14.21 8.45 -7.34
N LEU A 51 -13.56 9.31 -6.54
CA LEU A 51 -13.58 9.24 -5.08
C LEU A 51 -15.01 9.27 -4.52
N LYS A 52 -15.90 10.06 -5.13
CA LYS A 52 -17.32 10.11 -4.72
C LYS A 52 -18.05 8.82 -5.04
N THR A 53 -17.68 8.16 -6.13
CA THR A 53 -18.28 6.89 -6.56
C THR A 53 -17.79 5.73 -5.68
N ILE A 54 -16.51 5.72 -5.32
CA ILE A 54 -15.87 4.65 -4.56
C ILE A 54 -16.35 4.60 -3.10
N GLY A 55 -16.72 5.73 -2.49
CA GLY A 55 -17.33 5.75 -1.15
C GLY A 55 -18.59 4.89 -1.04
N ASN A 56 -19.34 4.71 -2.14
CA ASN A 56 -20.52 3.84 -2.19
C ASN A 56 -20.22 2.42 -2.69
N LEU A 57 -19.01 2.18 -3.21
CA LEU A 57 -18.60 0.91 -3.80
C LEU A 57 -18.26 -0.14 -2.74
N GLY A 58 -17.69 0.26 -1.59
CA GLY A 58 -17.29 -0.65 -0.52
C GLY A 58 -18.45 -1.55 -0.02
N THR A 59 -19.61 -0.95 0.25
CA THR A 59 -20.83 -1.68 0.62
C THR A 59 -21.29 -2.65 -0.49
N LYS A 60 -21.23 -2.22 -1.75
CA LYS A 60 -21.66 -3.05 -2.89
C LYS A 60 -20.74 -4.25 -3.09
N ILE A 61 -19.42 -4.03 -3.06
CA ILE A 61 -18.42 -5.11 -3.13
C ILE A 61 -18.65 -6.10 -2.00
N ALA A 62 -18.80 -5.62 -0.77
CA ALA A 62 -19.03 -6.51 0.37
C ALA A 62 -20.30 -7.35 0.23
N ASN A 63 -21.40 -6.75 -0.25
CA ASN A 63 -22.66 -7.47 -0.44
C ASN A 63 -22.59 -8.54 -1.54
N GLU A 64 -21.87 -8.26 -2.64
CA GLU A 64 -21.68 -9.25 -3.70
C GLU A 64 -20.70 -10.36 -3.28
N MET A 65 -19.60 -10.00 -2.62
CA MET A 65 -18.60 -10.94 -2.12
C MET A 65 -19.13 -11.85 -1.01
N LYS A 66 -20.04 -11.36 -0.16
CA LYS A 66 -20.72 -12.16 0.87
C LYS A 66 -21.53 -13.32 0.31
N LYS A 67 -21.90 -13.29 -0.98
CA LYS A 67 -22.55 -14.42 -1.67
C LYS A 67 -21.57 -15.53 -2.04
N LEU A 68 -20.28 -15.24 -2.07
CA LEU A 68 -19.21 -16.15 -2.49
C LEU A 68 -18.36 -16.63 -1.30
N THR A 69 -18.17 -15.78 -0.29
CA THR A 69 -17.39 -16.10 0.91
C THR A 69 -17.97 -15.42 2.15
N SER A 70 -17.97 -16.15 3.26
CA SER A 70 -18.31 -15.67 4.60
C SER A 70 -17.15 -14.92 5.27
N LYS A 71 -15.92 -15.03 4.72
CA LYS A 71 -14.68 -14.51 5.30
C LYS A 71 -14.05 -13.48 4.38
N LEU A 72 -14.70 -12.32 4.28
CA LEU A 72 -14.19 -11.18 3.53
C LEU A 72 -13.46 -10.20 4.45
N GLN A 73 -12.25 -9.81 4.08
CA GLN A 73 -11.57 -8.64 4.64
C GLN A 73 -11.37 -7.57 3.57
N LEU A 74 -11.60 -6.31 3.94
CA LEU A 74 -11.37 -5.15 3.09
C LEU A 74 -10.31 -4.24 3.70
N GLY A 75 -9.42 -3.72 2.87
CA GLY A 75 -8.43 -2.71 3.23
C GLY A 75 -8.38 -1.60 2.19
N PHE A 76 -7.78 -0.48 2.55
CA PHE A 76 -7.71 0.69 1.68
C PHE A 76 -6.33 1.34 1.77
N GLY A 77 -5.71 1.58 0.62
CA GLY A 77 -4.47 2.32 0.46
C GLY A 77 -4.64 3.38 -0.61
N ALA A 78 -3.84 4.44 -0.52
CA ALA A 78 -3.88 5.50 -1.51
C ALA A 78 -2.47 5.91 -1.96
N PHE A 79 -2.37 6.43 -3.18
CA PHE A 79 -1.13 6.96 -3.72
C PHE A 79 -1.37 8.17 -4.62
N VAL A 80 -0.31 8.93 -4.88
CA VAL A 80 -0.25 9.95 -5.95
C VAL A 80 1.04 9.70 -6.72
N ASP A 81 2.13 10.37 -6.35
CA ASP A 81 3.46 10.13 -6.89
C ASP A 81 4.51 10.60 -5.88
N LYS A 82 5.79 10.39 -6.18
CA LYS A 82 6.92 10.76 -5.32
C LYS A 82 6.86 12.26 -4.96
N PRO A 83 6.80 12.65 -3.67
CA PRO A 83 6.64 14.05 -3.24
C PRO A 83 7.96 14.84 -3.34
N LEU A 84 8.55 14.86 -4.53
CA LEU A 84 9.78 15.59 -4.85
C LEU A 84 9.72 16.16 -6.27
N SER A 85 10.59 17.13 -6.55
CA SER A 85 10.74 17.69 -7.90
C SER A 85 11.28 16.63 -8.87
N PRO A 86 10.79 16.54 -10.12
CA PRO A 86 9.87 17.46 -10.79
C PRO A 86 8.37 17.11 -10.70
N TYR A 87 8.01 16.02 -10.01
CA TYR A 87 6.63 15.52 -9.90
C TYR A 87 5.76 16.44 -9.03
N MET A 88 6.34 16.95 -7.94
CA MET A 88 5.68 17.87 -7.01
C MET A 88 5.89 19.35 -7.39
N TYR A 89 4.84 20.16 -7.19
CA TYR A 89 4.94 21.61 -7.24
C TYR A 89 5.65 22.15 -5.99
N ILE A 90 6.81 22.79 -6.17
CA ILE A 90 7.67 23.26 -5.07
C ILE A 90 7.95 24.77 -5.12
N THR A 91 7.14 25.55 -5.85
CA THR A 91 7.49 26.97 -6.10
C THR A 91 7.25 27.88 -4.90
N THR A 92 6.25 27.59 -4.08
CA THR A 92 5.91 28.35 -2.87
C THR A 92 5.44 27.42 -1.76
N GLU A 93 5.57 27.84 -0.50
CA GLU A 93 5.05 27.08 0.65
C GLU A 93 3.54 26.84 0.56
N ASN A 94 2.80 27.81 0.03
CA ASN A 94 1.35 27.68 -0.20
C ASN A 94 1.02 26.62 -1.25
N GLU A 95 1.84 26.47 -2.30
CA GLU A 95 1.64 25.45 -3.34
C GLU A 95 2.02 24.05 -2.84
N ILE A 96 2.98 23.96 -1.91
CA ILE A 96 3.33 22.70 -1.24
C ILE A 96 2.19 22.26 -0.29
N ALA A 97 1.65 23.20 0.49
CA ALA A 97 0.54 22.93 1.41
C ALA A 97 -0.80 22.69 0.69
N ASN A 98 -1.01 23.33 -0.46
CA ASN A 98 -2.18 23.16 -1.31
C ASN A 98 -1.78 23.18 -2.81
N PRO A 99 -1.47 22.01 -3.40
CA PRO A 99 -1.12 21.88 -4.83
C PRO A 99 -2.19 22.38 -5.80
N CYS A 100 -3.42 22.56 -5.32
CA CYS A 100 -4.57 23.01 -6.09
C CYS A 100 -4.82 24.53 -5.97
N GLN A 101 -3.88 25.28 -5.39
CA GLN A 101 -3.98 26.73 -5.24
C GLN A 101 -4.35 27.45 -6.56
N ARG A 102 -3.75 27.03 -7.69
CA ARG A 102 -3.98 27.63 -9.01
C ARG A 102 -5.38 27.37 -9.59
N VAL A 103 -6.07 26.35 -9.11
CA VAL A 103 -7.44 26.01 -9.54
C VAL A 103 -8.50 26.45 -8.51
N HIS A 104 -8.09 27.22 -7.50
CA HIS A 104 -8.95 27.80 -6.45
C HIS A 104 -9.81 26.76 -5.68
N ILE A 105 -9.34 25.52 -5.59
CA ILE A 105 -9.96 24.44 -4.84
C ILE A 105 -8.94 23.93 -3.80
N PRO A 106 -9.33 23.66 -2.55
CA PRO A 106 -8.43 23.04 -1.58
C PRO A 106 -8.25 21.55 -1.90
N CYS A 107 -7.00 21.08 -1.92
CA CYS A 107 -6.67 19.66 -1.99
C CYS A 107 -5.56 19.31 -1.00
N ALA A 108 -5.32 18.02 -0.78
CA ALA A 108 -4.32 17.57 0.18
C ALA A 108 -2.89 17.85 -0.32
N PRO A 109 -1.91 18.06 0.57
CA PRO A 109 -0.48 18.00 0.21
C PRO A 109 -0.16 16.69 -0.52
N MET A 110 0.84 16.74 -1.41
CA MET A 110 1.26 15.58 -2.19
C MET A 110 1.94 14.53 -1.31
N PHE A 111 1.69 13.25 -1.58
CA PHE A 111 2.24 12.10 -0.85
C PHE A 111 2.51 10.95 -1.84
N GLY A 112 3.45 10.07 -1.49
CA GLY A 112 3.78 8.91 -2.32
C GLY A 112 2.74 7.81 -2.22
N TYR A 113 2.82 7.02 -1.15
CA TYR A 113 1.86 5.97 -0.78
C TYR A 113 1.51 6.12 0.71
N ARG A 114 0.26 5.80 1.05
CA ARG A 114 -0.19 5.70 2.44
C ARG A 114 -1.08 4.46 2.62
N ASN A 115 -0.85 3.74 3.69
CA ASN A 115 -1.80 2.74 4.17
C ASN A 115 -2.87 3.41 5.03
N VAL A 116 -4.11 3.47 4.54
CA VAL A 116 -5.19 4.18 5.22
C VAL A 116 -5.98 3.26 6.14
N LEU A 117 -6.35 2.08 5.65
CA LEU A 117 -7.11 1.09 6.39
C LEU A 117 -6.49 -0.30 6.21
N LYS A 118 -6.05 -0.88 7.32
CA LYS A 118 -5.64 -2.29 7.36
C LYS A 118 -6.81 -3.21 7.02
N LEU A 119 -6.51 -4.40 6.50
CA LEU A 119 -7.51 -5.43 6.25
C LEU A 119 -8.37 -5.65 7.49
N THR A 120 -9.69 -5.54 7.32
CA THR A 120 -10.68 -5.71 8.38
C THR A 120 -11.97 -6.32 7.83
N GLU A 121 -12.68 -7.06 8.67
CA GLU A 121 -14.02 -7.59 8.37
C GLU A 121 -15.11 -6.50 8.47
N GLU A 122 -14.79 -5.36 9.08
CA GLU A 122 -15.70 -4.23 9.29
C GLU A 122 -15.81 -3.35 8.03
N VAL A 123 -16.68 -3.74 7.11
CA VAL A 123 -16.95 -3.01 5.85
C VAL A 123 -17.34 -1.54 6.07
N SER A 124 -18.02 -1.20 7.18
CA SER A 124 -18.35 0.19 7.50
C SER A 124 -17.12 1.08 7.65
N LYS A 125 -16.04 0.56 8.25
CA LYS A 125 -14.77 1.29 8.39
C LYS A 125 -14.16 1.64 7.05
N PHE A 126 -14.28 0.76 6.05
CA PHE A 126 -13.84 1.06 4.69
C PHE A 126 -14.55 2.29 4.13
N ASN A 127 -15.88 2.34 4.20
CA ASN A 127 -16.64 3.48 3.68
C ASN A 127 -16.32 4.77 4.45
N GLU A 128 -16.20 4.68 5.79
CA GLU A 128 -15.84 5.81 6.64
C GLU A 128 -14.47 6.38 6.29
N GLU A 129 -13.46 5.52 6.08
CA GLU A 129 -12.12 5.98 5.73
C GLU A 129 -12.05 6.54 4.30
N VAL A 130 -12.72 5.93 3.32
CA VAL A 130 -12.76 6.42 1.95
C VAL A 130 -13.39 7.82 1.86
N ILE A 131 -14.48 8.09 2.59
CA ILE A 131 -15.16 9.39 2.57
C ILE A 131 -14.30 10.52 3.17
N LYS A 132 -13.38 10.20 4.09
CA LYS A 132 -12.45 11.19 4.68
C LYS A 132 -11.35 11.62 3.72
N GLN A 133 -11.09 10.85 2.66
CA GLN A 133 -10.00 11.12 1.76
C GLN A 133 -10.26 12.38 0.93
N LYS A 134 -9.17 12.99 0.49
CA LYS A 134 -9.16 14.10 -0.47
C LYS A 134 -8.10 13.80 -1.51
N VAL A 135 -8.36 14.19 -2.75
CA VAL A 135 -7.35 14.17 -3.80
C VAL A 135 -6.20 15.14 -3.48
N SER A 136 -5.06 14.91 -4.10
CA SER A 136 -3.93 15.83 -4.21
C SER A 136 -3.71 16.18 -5.68
N ARG A 137 -2.54 16.74 -6.03
CA ARG A 137 -2.18 17.09 -7.40
C ARG A 137 -0.67 17.09 -7.58
N ASN A 138 -0.21 16.43 -8.63
CA ASN A 138 1.15 16.38 -9.16
C ASN A 138 1.21 17.07 -10.54
N ARG A 139 2.41 17.15 -11.11
CA ARG A 139 2.70 17.93 -12.33
C ARG A 139 2.56 17.11 -13.61
N ASP A 140 3.04 15.88 -13.61
CA ASP A 140 3.07 14.99 -14.76
C ASP A 140 1.87 14.04 -14.78
N THR A 141 1.82 13.19 -15.80
CA THR A 141 0.69 12.26 -16.04
C THR A 141 0.98 10.85 -15.53
N PRO A 142 2.21 10.32 -15.58
CA PRO A 142 2.55 9.09 -14.86
C PRO A 142 2.42 9.29 -13.35
N GLU A 143 2.04 8.22 -12.65
CA GLU A 143 1.82 8.24 -11.20
C GLU A 143 2.68 7.17 -10.51
N GLY A 144 2.82 7.30 -9.19
CA GLY A 144 3.62 6.43 -8.32
C GLY A 144 2.97 5.08 -7.99
N GLY A 145 2.00 4.61 -8.79
CA GLY A 145 1.19 3.42 -8.47
C GLY A 145 2.00 2.13 -8.30
N MET A 146 3.14 1.99 -8.99
CA MET A 146 4.02 0.82 -8.82
C MET A 146 4.73 0.80 -7.46
N ASP A 147 5.11 1.96 -6.92
CA ASP A 147 5.65 2.04 -5.56
C ASP A 147 4.59 1.58 -4.55
N ALA A 148 3.35 2.03 -4.75
CA ALA A 148 2.22 1.69 -3.90
C ALA A 148 1.89 0.19 -3.95
N ILE A 149 1.91 -0.44 -5.14
CA ILE A 149 1.74 -1.90 -5.30
C ILE A 149 2.86 -2.64 -4.57
N LEU A 150 4.11 -2.22 -4.74
CA LEU A 150 5.26 -2.85 -4.10
C LEU A 150 5.11 -2.78 -2.58
N GLN A 151 4.82 -1.60 -2.03
CA GLN A 151 4.63 -1.39 -0.60
C GLN A 151 3.47 -2.23 -0.07
N ALA A 152 2.31 -2.20 -0.72
CA ALA A 152 1.15 -3.01 -0.31
C ALA A 152 1.41 -4.52 -0.34
N ALA A 153 2.27 -5.00 -1.25
CA ALA A 153 2.59 -6.42 -1.37
C ALA A 153 3.60 -6.92 -0.32
N VAL A 154 4.57 -6.08 0.07
CA VAL A 154 5.66 -6.49 0.97
C VAL A 154 5.39 -6.15 2.44
N CYS A 155 4.50 -5.19 2.71
CA CYS A 155 4.20 -4.70 4.06
C CYS A 155 3.17 -5.57 4.80
N ASN A 156 3.58 -6.77 5.19
CA ASN A 156 2.74 -7.79 5.83
C ASN A 156 2.94 -7.92 7.35
N SER A 157 3.23 -6.83 8.08
CA SER A 157 3.57 -6.92 9.51
C SER A 157 2.44 -6.46 10.47
N PRO A 158 2.01 -7.32 11.42
CA PRO A 158 0.98 -7.01 12.42
C PRO A 158 1.37 -5.92 13.45
N GLU A 159 2.59 -5.39 13.40
CA GLU A 159 3.16 -4.49 14.41
C GLU A 159 3.31 -3.02 13.97
N ALA A 160 2.87 -2.67 12.76
CA ALA A 160 2.80 -1.27 12.37
C ALA A 160 1.54 -0.61 12.98
N ASN A 161 1.49 -0.46 14.31
CA ASN A 161 0.65 0.56 14.94
C ASN A 161 1.31 1.91 14.69
N ILE A 162 1.10 2.44 13.48
CA ILE A 162 1.55 3.76 13.03
C ILE A 162 0.62 4.81 13.64
N SER A 163 0.56 4.84 14.97
CA SER A 163 -0.14 5.87 15.73
C SER A 163 0.74 6.50 16.81
N ASN A 164 1.93 5.94 17.10
CA ASN A 164 2.81 6.40 18.19
C ASN A 164 4.30 6.48 17.85
N LEU A 165 4.71 6.50 16.57
CA LEU A 165 6.09 6.82 16.23
C LEU A 165 6.25 8.34 16.12
N THR A 166 6.51 8.99 17.26
CA THR A 166 7.11 10.32 17.26
C THR A 166 8.57 10.18 16.86
N VAL A 167 8.89 10.53 15.62
CA VAL A 167 10.28 10.65 15.16
C VAL A 167 10.89 11.86 15.88
N THR A 168 11.69 11.61 16.91
CA THR A 168 12.58 12.65 17.44
C THR A 168 13.83 12.69 16.57
N PRO A 169 14.22 13.86 16.02
CA PRO A 169 15.42 13.96 15.21
C PRO A 169 16.61 13.97 16.16
N ASN A 170 17.28 12.83 16.30
CA ASN A 170 18.58 12.80 16.93
C ASN A 170 19.59 12.20 15.95
N ARG A 171 20.40 13.06 15.33
CA ARG A 171 21.68 12.62 14.76
C ARG A 171 22.71 13.73 14.70
N SER A 172 23.42 13.92 15.81
CA SER A 172 24.88 14.00 15.75
C SER A 172 25.41 12.57 15.89
N GLU A 173 25.91 11.99 14.80
CA GLU A 173 27.18 11.24 14.83
C GLU A 173 27.56 10.72 13.43
N PRO A 174 28.77 11.05 12.96
CA PRO A 174 29.52 10.29 11.99
C PRO A 174 30.60 9.46 12.69
N ALA A 175 30.67 8.14 12.45
CA ALA A 175 31.91 7.36 12.41
C ALA A 175 31.61 5.90 12.05
N LEU A 176 32.29 5.44 11.00
CA LEU A 176 32.53 4.03 10.73
C LEU A 176 33.47 3.46 11.81
N LEU A 177 33.09 2.33 12.42
CA LEU A 177 34.03 1.38 13.02
C LEU A 177 33.63 -0.05 12.60
N PRO A 178 34.58 -0.94 12.23
CA PRO A 178 34.28 -2.31 11.85
C PRO A 178 34.22 -3.21 13.08
N GLY A 179 33.26 -4.14 13.13
CA GLY A 179 33.34 -5.28 14.04
C GLY A 179 32.15 -5.58 14.96
N LEU A 180 30.92 -5.17 14.63
CA LEU A 180 29.73 -5.69 15.32
C LEU A 180 28.92 -6.59 14.38
N ASN A 181 29.02 -7.90 14.60
CA ASN A 181 28.19 -8.91 13.97
C ASN A 181 26.80 -8.86 14.63
N LEU A 182 25.95 -7.95 14.16
CA LEU A 182 24.53 -7.96 14.49
C LEU A 182 23.83 -8.79 13.41
N GLY A 183 23.47 -10.03 13.76
CA GLY A 183 22.58 -10.87 12.97
C GLY A 183 21.18 -10.27 12.89
N LEU A 184 21.03 -9.20 12.09
CA LEU A 184 19.77 -8.54 11.80
C LEU A 184 19.23 -9.12 10.49
N SER A 185 18.10 -9.81 10.58
CA SER A 185 17.30 -10.19 9.42
C SER A 185 16.90 -8.93 8.65
N HIS A 186 17.49 -8.73 7.48
CA HIS A 186 17.36 -7.52 6.64
C HIS A 186 15.99 -7.34 5.96
N HIS A 187 14.98 -8.16 6.28
CA HIS A 187 13.77 -8.27 5.47
C HIS A 187 12.54 -7.45 5.91
N VAL A 188 12.58 -6.71 7.03
CA VAL A 188 11.35 -6.16 7.64
C VAL A 188 11.29 -4.62 7.73
N TRP A 189 12.30 -3.88 7.27
CA TRP A 189 12.41 -2.43 7.53
C TRP A 189 11.95 -1.47 6.40
N TRP A 190 11.24 -1.94 5.37
CA TRP A 190 10.96 -1.11 4.17
C TRP A 190 9.50 -0.66 3.99
N CYS A 191 8.71 -0.58 5.07
CA CYS A 191 7.38 0.02 5.01
C CYS A 191 7.48 1.51 5.35
N PHE A 192 7.70 2.33 4.32
CA PHE A 192 7.80 3.78 4.46
C PHE A 192 6.44 4.40 4.18
N ASP A 193 5.81 4.99 5.19
CA ASP A 193 4.88 6.09 4.94
C ASP A 193 5.72 7.28 4.48
N TYR A 194 5.67 7.59 3.18
CA TYR A 194 6.22 8.83 2.64
C TYR A 194 5.26 9.99 3.00
N GLU A 195 5.09 10.24 4.29
CA GLU A 195 4.66 11.56 4.77
C GLU A 195 5.89 12.45 4.75
N ILE A 196 5.79 13.64 4.16
CA ILE A 196 6.90 14.60 4.07
C ILE A 196 7.45 14.84 5.48
N ILE A 197 8.58 14.20 5.81
CA ILE A 197 9.45 14.65 6.88
C ILE A 197 9.86 16.07 6.48
N GLU A 198 9.69 17.04 7.38
CA GLU A 198 10.15 18.43 7.23
C GLU A 198 11.66 18.51 6.93
N GLU A 199 12.07 18.18 5.71
CA GLU A 199 13.37 18.52 5.12
C GLU A 199 13.22 19.62 4.08
N THR A 200 12.19 20.47 4.21
CA THR A 200 12.23 21.82 3.67
C THR A 200 13.18 22.69 4.51
N ARG A 201 14.46 22.30 4.54
CA ARG A 201 15.51 23.31 4.66
C ARG A 201 15.52 24.04 3.32
N ILE A 202 14.61 25.01 3.25
CA ILE A 202 14.50 26.04 2.24
C ILE A 202 15.90 26.33 1.69
N TYR A 203 16.07 26.08 0.40
CA TYR A 203 17.18 26.59 -0.36
C TYR A 203 17.19 28.11 -0.13
N LYS A 204 18.01 28.60 0.81
CA LYS A 204 18.29 30.02 0.94
C LYS A 204 19.18 30.37 -0.25
N PRO A 205 18.69 31.10 -1.27
CA PRO A 205 19.60 31.72 -2.20
C PRO A 205 20.51 32.68 -1.41
N LYS A 206 21.81 32.66 -1.73
CA LYS A 206 22.78 33.64 -1.22
C LYS A 206 22.40 35.05 -1.63
#